data_AF-A0A961QWJ2-F1
#
_entry.id   AF-A0A961QWJ2-F1
#
_cell.length_a   1.000
_cell.length_b   1.000
_cell.length_c   1.000
_cell.angle_alpha   90.00
_cell.angle_beta   90.00
_cell.angle_gamma   90.00
#
_symmetry.space_group_name_H-M   'P 1'
#
loop_
_entity.id
_entity.type
_entity.pdbx_description
1 polymer ?
#
loop_
_entity_poly.entity_id
_entity_poly.type
_entity_poly.pdbx_seq_one_letter_code
_entity_poly.pdbx_strand_id
1 'polypeptide(L)'
;MSDPIYKTDALIADDIDAYLEAHQHKTMLRFITCGSVDDGKSTLIGRLLYDSKMIFEDQLATLESDSKRVGTQGGQIDFALLVDGLAAER
;
A
#
# COMPACT_ATOMS: atom_id res chain seq x y z
N MET A 1 9.51 -12.96 -23.76
CA MET A 1 10.28 -13.02 -22.51
C MET A 1 9.92 -11.79 -21.71
N SER A 2 9.17 -11.98 -20.63
CA SER A 2 8.74 -10.93 -19.70
C SER A 2 9.89 -10.63 -18.74
N ASP A 3 10.48 -9.44 -18.82
CA ASP A 3 11.43 -8.97 -17.82
C ASP A 3 10.76 -8.91 -16.44
N PRO A 4 11.46 -9.27 -15.35
CA PRO A 4 10.90 -9.15 -14.01
C PRO A 4 10.59 -7.69 -13.70
N ILE A 5 9.37 -7.45 -13.20
CA ILE A 5 8.84 -6.12 -12.82
C ILE A 5 9.72 -5.45 -11.75
N TYR A 6 10.51 -6.24 -11.02
CA TYR A 6 11.47 -5.79 -10.04
C TYR A 6 12.84 -6.43 -10.31
N LYS A 7 13.84 -5.59 -10.63
CA LYS A 7 15.25 -6.00 -10.60
C LYS A 7 15.80 -5.68 -9.23
N THR A 8 16.24 -6.70 -8.51
CA THR A 8 17.09 -6.52 -7.34
C THR A 8 18.34 -5.77 -7.76
N ASP A 9 18.66 -4.70 -7.02
CA ASP A 9 19.86 -3.92 -7.30
C ASP A 9 21.09 -4.81 -7.10
N ALA A 10 22.00 -4.85 -8.08
CA ALA A 10 23.19 -5.71 -8.04
C ALA A 10 24.04 -5.41 -6.79
N LEU A 11 23.98 -4.16 -6.33
CA LEU A 11 24.59 -3.67 -5.10
C LEU A 11 24.17 -4.45 -3.85
N ILE A 12 22.94 -4.99 -3.78
CA ILE A 12 22.51 -5.78 -2.61
C ILE A 12 23.34 -7.06 -2.44
N ALA A 13 23.76 -7.66 -3.56
CA ALA A 13 24.51 -8.91 -3.56
C ALA A 13 26.03 -8.70 -3.46
N ASP A 14 26.53 -7.61 -4.06
CA ASP A 14 27.97 -7.35 -4.15
C ASP A 14 28.51 -6.47 -3.01
N ASP A 15 27.74 -5.49 -2.53
CA ASP A 15 28.16 -4.56 -1.48
C ASP A 15 26.96 -3.98 -0.71
N ILE A 16 26.61 -4.66 0.38
CA ILE A 16 25.47 -4.28 1.22
C ILE A 16 25.68 -2.93 1.93
N ASP A 17 26.92 -2.56 2.26
CA ASP A 17 27.21 -1.31 2.98
C ASP A 17 27.01 -0.11 2.06
N ALA A 18 27.50 -0.19 0.81
CA ALA A 18 27.26 0.83 -0.21
C ALA A 18 25.77 0.96 -0.57
N TYR A 19 25.05 -0.16 -0.65
CA TYR A 19 23.60 -0.17 -0.86
C TYR A 19 22.86 0.55 0.28
N LEU A 20 23.20 0.24 1.53
CA LEU A 20 22.61 0.88 2.70
C LEU A 20 22.95 2.37 2.73
N GLU A 21 24.17 2.77 2.41
CA GLU A 21 24.57 4.19 2.38
C GLU A 21 23.80 5.00 1.33
N ALA A 22 23.55 4.41 0.16
CA ALA A 22 22.75 5.03 -0.90
C ALA A 22 21.25 5.14 -0.54
N HIS A 23 20.72 4.27 0.30
CA HIS A 23 19.28 4.17 0.58
C HIS A 23 18.86 4.57 2.01
N GLN A 24 19.80 4.77 2.94
CA GLN A 24 19.50 5.19 4.31
C GLN A 24 19.01 6.64 4.40
N HIS A 25 19.30 7.48 3.40
CA HIS A 25 18.93 8.90 3.38
C HIS A 25 17.80 9.21 2.38
N LYS A 26 16.73 8.41 2.38
CA LYS A 26 15.55 8.71 1.56
C LYS A 26 14.77 9.87 2.16
N THR A 27 14.45 10.85 1.32
CA THR A 27 13.63 12.02 1.69
C THR A 27 12.14 11.65 1.76
N MET A 28 11.37 12.44 2.49
CA MET A 28 9.92 12.25 2.62
C MET A 28 9.23 12.44 1.27
N LEU A 29 8.59 11.39 0.74
CA LEU A 29 7.75 11.48 -0.44
C LEU A 29 6.35 11.98 -0.06
N ARG A 30 5.91 13.07 -0.69
CA ARG A 30 4.53 13.57 -0.59
C ARG A 30 3.89 13.45 -1.97
N PHE A 31 2.82 12.67 -2.07
CA PHE A 31 2.08 12.51 -3.32
C PHE A 31 0.57 12.56 -3.04
N ILE A 32 -0.19 12.82 -4.10
CA ILE A 32 -1.65 12.85 -4.08
C ILE A 32 -2.18 11.98 -5.22
N THR A 33 -3.32 11.34 -5.01
CA THR A 33 -4.06 10.63 -6.08
C THR A 33 -5.23 11.49 -6.53
N CYS A 34 -5.39 11.71 -7.84
CA CYS A 34 -6.52 12.44 -8.44
C CYS A 34 -7.14 11.64 -9.61
N GLY A 35 -8.41 11.87 -9.90
CA GLY A 35 -9.21 11.07 -10.85
C GLY A 35 -10.71 11.08 -10.52
N SER A 36 -11.53 10.58 -11.45
CA SER A 36 -12.99 10.48 -11.38
C SER A 36 -13.46 9.62 -10.21
N VAL A 37 -14.75 9.70 -9.87
CA VAL A 37 -15.45 8.69 -9.06
C VAL A 37 -15.26 7.33 -9.73
N ASP A 38 -14.99 6.29 -8.92
CA ASP A 38 -14.69 4.91 -9.32
C ASP A 38 -13.34 4.62 -9.98
N ASP A 39 -12.43 5.60 -10.10
CA ASP A 39 -11.05 5.37 -10.60
C ASP A 39 -10.13 4.61 -9.61
N GLY A 40 -10.66 4.12 -8.48
CA GLY A 40 -9.89 3.32 -7.52
C GLY A 40 -8.82 4.10 -6.73
N LYS A 41 -8.93 5.43 -6.64
CA LYS A 41 -7.97 6.29 -5.90
C LYS A 41 -7.76 5.84 -4.45
N SER A 42 -8.86 5.62 -3.72
CA SER A 42 -8.84 5.15 -2.33
C SER A 42 -8.29 3.73 -2.25
N THR A 43 -8.61 2.87 -3.22
CA THR A 43 -8.09 1.50 -3.31
C THR A 43 -6.57 1.47 -3.50
N LEU A 44 -6.01 2.36 -4.32
CA LEU A 44 -4.57 2.48 -4.54
C LEU A 44 -3.84 2.89 -3.26
N ILE A 45 -4.35 3.93 -2.58
CA ILE A 45 -3.77 4.39 -1.30
C ILE A 45 -3.87 3.29 -0.25
N GLY A 46 -5.03 2.63 -0.12
CA GLY A 46 -5.24 1.54 0.83
C GLY A 46 -4.30 0.36 0.58
N ARG A 47 -4.06 0.00 -0.69
CA ARG A 47 -3.11 -1.05 -1.06
C ARG A 47 -1.67 -0.68 -0.71
N LEU A 48 -1.26 0.55 -0.96
CA LEU A 48 0.08 1.04 -0.60
C LEU A 48 0.31 1.01 0.91
N LEU A 49 -0.68 1.40 1.72
CA LEU A 49 -0.62 1.32 3.19
C LEU A 49 -0.48 -0.13 3.67
N TYR A 50 -1.24 -1.05 3.05
CA TYR A 50 -1.19 -2.47 3.34
C TYR A 50 0.17 -3.10 2.99
N ASP A 51 0.63 -2.92 1.75
CA ASP A 51 1.90 -3.50 1.27
C ASP A 51 3.12 -2.93 2.00
N SER A 52 3.04 -1.69 2.49
CA SER A 52 4.09 -1.06 3.31
C SER A 52 4.17 -1.61 4.74
N LYS A 53 3.33 -2.59 5.11
CA LYS A 53 3.19 -3.12 6.49
C LYS A 53 3.00 -2.04 7.56
N MET A 54 2.45 -0.88 7.17
CA MET A 54 2.14 0.21 8.11
C MET A 54 0.79 -0.01 8.81
N ILE A 55 0.11 -1.11 8.49
CA ILE A 55 -1.13 -1.54 9.12
C ILE A 55 -0.80 -2.65 10.12
N PHE A 56 -1.11 -2.43 11.39
CA PHE A 56 -0.98 -3.45 12.42
C PHE A 56 -1.97 -4.61 12.17
N GLU A 57 -1.60 -5.85 12.54
CA GLU A 57 -2.39 -7.05 12.21
C GLU A 57 -3.82 -7.04 12.78
N ASP A 58 -4.03 -6.33 13.89
CA ASP A 58 -5.33 -6.10 14.52
C ASP A 58 -6.27 -5.22 13.66
N GLN A 59 -5.72 -4.20 13.01
CA GLN A 59 -6.44 -3.36 12.04
C GLN A 59 -6.80 -4.17 10.79
N LEU A 60 -5.91 -5.05 10.35
CA LEU A 60 -6.15 -5.92 9.20
C LEU A 60 -7.29 -6.92 9.47
N ALA A 61 -7.30 -7.57 10.64
CA ALA A 61 -8.36 -8.50 11.03
C ALA A 61 -9.73 -7.81 11.11
N THR A 62 -9.75 -6.56 11.59
CA THR A 62 -10.97 -5.74 11.61
C THR A 62 -11.45 -5.45 10.18
N LEU A 63 -10.54 -5.05 9.29
CA LEU A 63 -10.81 -4.83 7.86
C LEU A 63 -11.33 -6.07 7.14
N GLU A 64 -10.78 -7.25 7.42
CA GLU A 64 -11.29 -8.51 6.85
C GLU A 64 -12.73 -8.78 7.30
N SER A 65 -13.05 -8.49 8.56
CA SER A 65 -14.39 -8.68 9.11
C SER A 65 -15.40 -7.68 8.51
N ASP A 66 -14.99 -6.42 8.32
CA ASP A 66 -15.83 -5.36 7.75
C ASP A 66 -15.99 -5.53 6.23
N SER A 67 -14.95 -5.96 5.52
CA SER A 67 -15.01 -6.30 4.09
C SER A 67 -15.98 -7.46 3.83
N LYS A 68 -16.07 -8.44 4.73
CA LYS A 68 -17.07 -9.52 4.63
C LYS A 68 -18.50 -9.06 4.88
N ARG A 69 -18.70 -8.02 5.68
CA ARG A 69 -20.04 -7.50 6.04
C ARG A 69 -20.57 -6.46 5.06
N VAL A 70 -19.70 -5.56 4.58
CA VAL A 70 -20.10 -4.33 3.86
C VAL A 70 -19.24 -4.09 2.61
N GLY A 71 -18.26 -4.96 2.33
CA GLY A 71 -17.33 -4.77 1.23
C GLY A 71 -17.98 -4.89 -0.15
N THR A 72 -17.48 -4.10 -1.07
CA THR A 72 -17.92 -4.04 -2.47
C THR A 72 -17.17 -5.04 -3.36
N GLN A 73 -16.07 -5.61 -2.85
CA GLN A 73 -15.14 -6.49 -3.57
C GLN A 73 -15.50 -8.00 -3.51
N GLY A 74 -16.77 -8.35 -3.26
CA GLY A 74 -17.25 -9.72 -3.39
C GLY A 74 -16.58 -10.75 -2.47
N GLY A 75 -16.15 -10.34 -1.27
CA GLY A 75 -15.53 -11.20 -0.26
C GLY A 75 -13.99 -11.13 -0.21
N GLN A 76 -13.36 -10.33 -1.08
CA GLN A 76 -11.97 -9.93 -0.89
C GLN A 76 -11.86 -8.73 0.07
N ILE A 77 -10.65 -8.50 0.60
CA ILE A 77 -10.38 -7.34 1.45
C ILE A 77 -10.61 -6.06 0.65
N ASP A 78 -11.52 -5.24 1.15
CA ASP A 78 -11.87 -3.95 0.57
C ASP A 78 -11.02 -2.86 1.21
N PHE A 79 -9.87 -2.58 0.58
CA PHE A 79 -8.90 -1.59 1.06
C PHE A 79 -9.43 -0.15 1.03
N ALA A 80 -10.56 0.12 0.36
CA ALA A 80 -11.19 1.45 0.42
C ALA A 80 -11.67 1.76 1.85
N LEU A 81 -12.17 0.76 2.58
CA LEU A 81 -12.67 0.91 3.95
C LEU A 81 -11.60 1.40 4.94
N LEU A 82 -10.32 1.15 4.66
CA LEU A 82 -9.20 1.65 5.47
C LEU A 82 -9.06 3.19 5.35
N VAL A 83 -9.29 3.72 4.15
CA VAL A 83 -9.11 5.13 3.82
C VAL A 83 -10.39 5.91 4.09
N ASP A 84 -11.56 5.32 3.84
CA ASP A 84 -12.87 5.93 4.11
C ASP A 84 -13.12 6.14 5.62
N GLY A 85 -12.43 5.37 6.48
CA GLY A 85 -12.44 5.54 7.94
C GLY A 85 -11.75 6.82 8.47
N LEU A 86 -11.00 7.55 7.64
CA LEU A 86 -10.23 8.74 8.03
C LEU A 86 -11.10 10.00 8.19
N ALA A 87 -12.09 9.99 9.09
CA ALA A 87 -12.79 11.15 9.67
C ALA A 87 -13.44 12.21 8.72
N ALA A 88 -13.19 12.18 7.40
CA ALA A 88 -13.62 13.18 6.43
C ALA A 88 -14.92 12.77 5.72
N GLU A 89 -15.38 11.54 5.92
CA GLU A 89 -16.58 10.97 5.30
C GLU A 89 -17.67 10.61 6.33
N ARG A 90 -17.57 11.11 7.58
CA ARG A 90 -18.65 11.06 8.58
C ARG A 90 -19.23 12.44 8.87
#